data_AF-X0SVX7-F1
#
_entry.id   AF-X0SVX7-F1
#
_cell.length_a   1.000
_cell.length_b   1.000
_cell.length_c   1.000
_cell.angle_alpha   90.00
_cell.angle_beta   90.00
_cell.angle_gamma   90.00
#
_symmetry.space_group_name_H-M   'P 1'
#
loop_
_entity.id
_entity.type
_entity.pdbx_description
1 polymer ?
#
loop_
_entity_poly.entity_id
_entity_poly.type
_entity_poly.pdbx_seq_one_letter_code
_entity_poly.pdbx_strand_id
1 'polypeptide(L)'
;MSPKPPSDFGVLRNNKPIREAEIWTDITVDTGIAYGVQIRGCIPFFEEYEAMVKANYNEYEWRGLRPIDRAVAVAYLRLQKVINLHEGDAVEMKRKSQAK
;
A
#
# COMPACT_ATOMS: atom_id res chain seq x y z
N MET A 1 -37.17 17.44 2.60
CA MET A 1 -35.73 17.19 2.84
C MET A 1 -35.49 15.71 2.60
N SER A 2 -34.84 15.35 1.49
CA SER A 2 -34.48 13.95 1.23
C SER A 2 -33.27 13.56 2.09
N PRO A 3 -33.26 12.37 2.72
CA PRO A 3 -32.11 11.92 3.50
C PRO A 3 -30.92 11.71 2.57
N LYS A 4 -29.77 12.29 2.95
CA LYS A 4 -28.48 12.11 2.28
C LYS A 4 -28.09 10.62 2.35
N PRO A 5 -27.71 9.97 1.24
CA PRO A 5 -27.20 8.60 1.31
C PRO A 5 -25.94 8.59 2.20
N PRO A 6 -25.78 7.63 3.12
CA PRO A 6 -24.57 7.54 3.92
C PRO A 6 -23.40 7.31 2.98
N SER A 7 -22.45 8.25 2.99
CA SER A 7 -21.24 8.12 2.21
C SER A 7 -20.30 7.10 2.85
N ASP A 8 -19.59 6.43 1.95
CA ASP A 8 -18.28 5.84 2.12
C ASP A 8 -18.25 4.41 2.68
N PHE A 9 -17.58 3.56 1.89
CA PHE A 9 -17.09 2.23 2.20
C PHE A 9 -16.85 2.04 3.71
N GLY A 10 -17.75 1.34 4.39
CA GLY A 10 -17.70 1.13 5.85
C GLY A 10 -17.36 -0.31 6.17
N VAL A 11 -16.20 -0.55 6.79
CA VAL A 11 -15.87 -1.87 7.34
C VAL A 11 -16.67 -2.06 8.63
N LEU A 12 -17.51 -3.10 8.66
CA LEU A 12 -18.32 -3.47 9.81
C LEU A 12 -17.66 -4.64 10.58
N ARG A 13 -17.72 -4.60 11.91
CA ARG A 13 -17.41 -5.73 12.80
C ARG A 13 -18.61 -5.98 13.70
N ASN A 14 -19.22 -7.17 13.63
CA ASN A 14 -20.45 -7.50 14.36
C ASN A 14 -21.60 -6.49 14.17
N ASN A 15 -21.84 -6.06 12.92
CA ASN A 15 -22.83 -5.04 12.55
C ASN A 15 -22.63 -3.66 13.20
N LYS A 16 -21.43 -3.37 13.73
CA LYS A 16 -21.03 -2.03 14.18
C LYS A 16 -19.90 -1.48 13.29
N PRO A 17 -19.90 -0.18 12.96
CA PRO A 17 -18.77 0.46 12.28
C PRO A 17 -17.48 0.23 13.05
N ILE A 18 -16.39 -0.14 12.36
CA ILE A 18 -15.11 -0.48 13.01
C ILE A 18 -14.54 0.67 13.86
N ARG A 19 -14.88 1.93 13.53
CA ARG A 19 -14.54 3.13 14.31
C ARG A 19 -15.19 3.19 15.70
N GLU A 20 -16.29 2.44 15.90
CA GLU A 20 -17.01 2.32 17.18
C GLU A 20 -16.58 1.08 17.96
N ALA A 21 -15.75 0.21 17.37
CA ALA A 21 -15.07 -0.81 18.15
C ALA A 21 -14.04 -0.09 19.02
N GLU A 22 -14.05 -0.35 20.33
CA GLU A 22 -12.94 0.05 21.18
C GLU A 22 -11.69 -0.67 20.63
N ILE A 23 -10.88 0.04 19.87
CA ILE A 23 -9.60 -0.48 19.38
C ILE A 23 -8.63 -0.29 20.53
N TRP A 24 -8.70 -1.20 21.51
CA TRP A 24 -7.66 -1.30 22.50
C TRP A 24 -6.35 -1.54 21.73
N THR A 25 -5.30 -0.84 22.12
CA THR A 25 -3.98 -0.84 21.48
C THR A 25 -3.36 -2.23 21.28
N ASP A 26 -3.93 -3.26 21.92
CA ASP A 26 -3.50 -4.65 21.86
C ASP A 26 -4.41 -5.57 21.03
N ILE A 27 -5.40 -5.03 20.31
CA ILE A 27 -6.29 -5.84 19.45
C ILE A 27 -5.63 -6.04 18.08
N THR A 28 -5.14 -7.26 17.85
CA THR A 28 -4.79 -7.72 16.50
C THR A 28 -6.07 -7.94 15.69
N VAL A 29 -6.18 -7.29 14.53
CA VAL A 29 -7.27 -7.55 13.58
C VAL A 29 -6.84 -8.71 12.70
N ASP A 30 -7.52 -9.85 12.83
CA ASP A 30 -7.39 -10.93 11.86
C ASP A 30 -8.02 -10.49 10.54
N THR A 31 -7.17 -10.10 9.60
CA THR A 31 -7.58 -9.66 8.27
C THR A 31 -7.84 -10.84 7.32
N GLY A 32 -7.57 -12.08 7.76
CA GLY A 32 -7.53 -13.24 6.87
C GLY A 32 -6.41 -13.19 5.84
N ILE A 33 -5.53 -12.18 5.89
CA ILE A 33 -4.41 -12.01 4.98
C ILE A 33 -3.22 -12.79 5.56
N ALA A 34 -3.00 -13.99 5.05
CA ALA A 34 -1.78 -14.73 5.31
C ALA A 34 -0.71 -14.35 4.28
N TYR A 35 0.44 -13.89 4.75
CA TYR A 35 1.62 -13.75 3.89
C TYR A 35 2.26 -15.14 3.72
N GLY A 36 2.55 -15.52 2.48
CA GLY A 36 3.39 -16.69 2.22
C GLY A 36 4.76 -16.52 2.87
N VAL A 37 5.42 -17.63 3.21
CA VAL A 37 6.78 -17.62 3.78
C VAL A 37 7.71 -16.84 2.86
N GLN A 38 8.16 -15.68 3.33
CA GLN A 38 9.18 -14.91 2.64
C GLN A 38 10.53 -15.54 2.91
N ILE A 39 11.13 -16.11 1.87
CA ILE A 39 12.52 -16.59 1.95
C ILE A 39 13.41 -15.35 2.10
N ARG A 40 14.21 -15.33 3.16
CA ARG A 40 15.11 -14.20 3.45
C ARG A 40 16.05 -13.96 2.25
N GLY A 41 16.06 -12.72 1.75
CA GLY A 41 16.85 -12.33 0.58
C GLY A 41 16.08 -12.40 -0.74
N CYS A 42 14.88 -12.99 -0.77
CA CYS A 42 13.99 -12.93 -1.92
C CYS A 42 13.11 -11.67 -1.86
N ILE A 43 12.77 -11.16 -3.03
CA ILE A 43 11.82 -10.05 -3.18
C ILE A 43 10.41 -10.61 -2.93
N PRO A 44 9.57 -9.93 -2.12
CA PRO A 44 8.19 -10.34 -1.95
C PRO A 44 7.40 -10.29 -3.26
N PHE A 45 6.52 -11.28 -3.49
CA PHE A 45 5.70 -11.37 -4.71
C PHE A 45 4.94 -10.08 -5.03
N PHE A 46 4.36 -9.44 -4.02
CA PHE A 46 3.58 -8.21 -4.20
C PHE A 46 4.45 -7.05 -4.68
N GLU A 47 5.68 -6.91 -4.18
CA GLU A 47 6.59 -5.88 -4.67
C GLU A 47 7.04 -6.17 -6.09
N GLU A 48 7.27 -7.45 -6.42
CA GLU A 48 7.62 -7.86 -7.77
C GLU A 48 6.47 -7.57 -8.75
N TYR A 49 5.23 -7.88 -8.36
CA TYR A 49 4.03 -7.60 -9.14
C TYR A 49 3.82 -6.09 -9.35
N GLU A 50 3.95 -5.28 -8.31
CA GLU A 50 3.84 -3.82 -8.45
C GLU A 50 4.93 -3.25 -9.35
N ALA A 51 6.16 -3.77 -9.26
CA ALA A 51 7.27 -3.33 -10.11
C ALA A 51 7.00 -3.69 -11.58
N MET A 52 6.45 -4.89 -11.83
CA MET A 52 6.00 -5.32 -13.15
C MET A 52 4.96 -4.37 -13.75
N VAL A 53 3.88 -4.10 -13.00
CA VAL A 53 2.81 -3.19 -13.45
C VAL A 53 3.36 -1.79 -13.70
N LYS A 54 4.22 -1.29 -12.82
CA LYS A 54 4.83 0.04 -12.95
C LYS A 54 5.76 0.15 -14.16
N ALA A 55 6.49 -0.91 -14.47
CA ALA A 55 7.34 -1.02 -15.64
C ALA A 55 6.57 -1.37 -16.93
N ASN A 56 5.24 -1.49 -16.85
CA ASN A 56 4.34 -1.78 -17.97
C ASN A 56 4.65 -3.10 -18.70
N TYR A 57 5.05 -4.12 -17.94
CA TYR A 57 5.21 -5.48 -18.44
C TYR A 57 3.97 -6.32 -18.11
N ASN A 58 3.66 -7.28 -18.98
CA ASN A 58 2.80 -8.40 -18.59
C ASN A 58 3.63 -9.51 -17.90
N GLU A 59 2.94 -10.49 -17.31
CA GLU A 59 3.59 -11.56 -16.54
C GLU A 59 4.57 -12.39 -17.37
N TYR A 60 4.23 -12.66 -18.63
CA TYR A 60 5.08 -13.45 -19.53
C TYR A 60 6.39 -12.71 -19.85
N GLU A 61 6.27 -11.43 -20.22
CA GLU A 61 7.42 -10.56 -20.49
C GLU A 61 8.32 -10.41 -19.25
N TRP A 62 7.71 -10.20 -18.09
CA TRP A 62 8.41 -10.06 -16.82
C TRP A 62 9.22 -11.32 -16.45
N ARG A 63 8.61 -12.49 -16.61
CA ARG A 63 9.30 -13.77 -16.36
C ARG A 63 10.45 -14.01 -17.34
N GLY A 64 10.36 -13.48 -18.56
CA GLY A 64 11.42 -13.52 -19.57
C GLY A 64 12.61 -12.58 -19.29
N LEU A 65 12.48 -11.63 -18.37
CA LEU A 65 13.59 -10.74 -17.98
C LEU A 65 14.69 -11.51 -17.23
N ARG A 66 15.92 -11.03 -17.34
CA ARG A 66 17.02 -11.53 -16.50
C ARG A 66 16.72 -11.18 -15.04
N PRO A 67 17.08 -12.02 -14.06
CA PRO A 67 16.83 -11.75 -12.65
C PRO A 67 17.34 -10.39 -12.17
N ILE A 68 18.47 -9.92 -12.70
CA ILE A 68 19.05 -8.62 -12.35
C ILE A 68 18.18 -7.45 -12.82
N ASP A 69 17.55 -7.54 -14.00
CA ASP A 69 16.72 -6.47 -14.54
C ASP A 69 15.43 -6.32 -13.70
N ARG A 70 14.86 -7.45 -13.27
CA ARG A 70 13.74 -7.47 -12.31
C ARG A 70 14.12 -6.85 -10.97
N ALA A 71 15.30 -7.20 -10.45
CA ALA A 71 15.79 -6.65 -9.19
C ALA A 71 16.00 -5.13 -9.26
N VAL A 72 16.51 -4.62 -10.38
CA VAL A 72 16.68 -3.18 -10.63
C VAL A 72 15.32 -2.48 -10.70
N ALA A 73 14.34 -3.05 -11.40
CA ALA A 73 13.00 -2.48 -11.47
C ALA A 73 12.33 -2.39 -10.09
N VAL A 74 12.48 -3.43 -9.26
CA VAL A 74 11.99 -3.42 -7.87
C VAL A 74 12.73 -2.37 -7.02
N ALA A 75 14.05 -2.27 -7.16
CA ALA A 75 14.83 -1.24 -6.46
C ALA A 75 14.37 0.18 -6.84
N TYR A 76 14.09 0.41 -8.13
CA TYR A 76 13.57 1.68 -8.62
C TYR A 76 12.18 1.99 -8.03
N LEU A 77 11.28 1.02 -8.01
CA LEU A 77 9.97 1.16 -7.37
C LEU A 77 10.11 1.54 -5.89
N ARG A 78 11.00 0.88 -5.15
CA ARG A 78 11.25 1.20 -3.72
C ARG A 78 11.74 2.62 -3.55
N LEU A 79 12.70 3.05 -4.36
CA LEU A 79 13.21 4.42 -4.31
C LEU A 79 12.11 5.44 -4.60
N GLN A 80 11.29 5.18 -5.61
CA GLN A 80 10.17 6.05 -5.95
C GLN A 80 9.15 6.17 -4.80
N LYS A 81 8.82 5.06 -4.12
CA LYS A 81 7.93 5.10 -2.94
C LYS A 81 8.47 6.00 -1.83
N VAL A 82 9.78 5.92 -1.57
CA VAL A 82 10.44 6.76 -0.57
C VAL A 82 10.41 8.24 -0.98
N ILE A 83 10.69 8.55 -2.24
CA ILE A 83 10.60 9.93 -2.75
C ILE A 83 9.19 10.47 -2.60
N ASN A 84 8.17 9.72 -3.06
CA ASN A 84 6.78 10.14 -3.00
C ASN A 84 6.30 10.39 -1.55
N LEU A 85 6.76 9.59 -0.60
CA LEU A 85 6.45 9.78 0.81
C LEU A 85 6.96 11.15 1.29
N HIS A 86 8.22 11.47 0.99
CA HIS A 86 8.83 12.74 1.39
C HIS A 86 8.30 13.95 0.62
N GLU A 87 7.89 13.79 -0.64
CA GLU A 87 7.17 14.84 -1.37
C GLU A 87 5.85 15.18 -0.69
N GLY A 88 5.11 14.16 -0.22
CA GLY A 88 3.90 14.34 0.57
C GLY A 88 4.15 15.15 1.85
N ASP A 89 5.19 14.77 2.61
CA ASP A 89 5.59 15.47 3.83
C ASP A 89 5.95 16.94 3.55
N ALA A 90 6.72 17.20 2.48
CA ALA A 90 7.14 18.54 2.10
C ALA A 90 5.94 19.43 1.72
N VAL A 91 4.97 18.89 0.97
CA VAL A 91 3.73 19.60 0.62
C VAL A 91 2.89 19.90 1.86
N GLU A 92 2.80 18.96 2.80
CA GLU A 92 2.06 19.15 4.05
C GLU A 92 2.71 20.22 4.94
N MET A 93 4.04 20.20 5.07
CA MET A 93 4.78 21.23 5.81
C MET A 93 4.57 22.61 5.21
N LYS A 94 4.59 22.74 3.87
CA LYS A 94 4.34 24.00 3.17
C LYS A 94 2.90 24.52 3.40
N ARG A 95 1.91 23.63 3.40
CA ARG A 95 0.52 24.02 3.72
C ARG A 95 0.38 24.52 5.15
N LYS A 96 1.03 23.86 6.11
CA LYS A 96 1.02 24.27 7.53
C LYS A 96 1.72 25.61 7.76
N SER A 97 2.78 25.92 7.02
CA SER A 97 3.50 27.19 7.15
C SER A 97 2.77 28.38 6.53
N GLN A 98 1.93 28.16 5.51
CA GLN A 98 1.10 29.20 4.86
C GLN A 98 -0.22 29.49 5.59
N ALA A 99 -0.63 28.62 6.53
CA ALA A 99 -1.85 28.77 7.33
C ALA A 99 -1.63 29.50 8.67
N LYS A 100 -0.40 29.96 8.94
CA LYS A 100 -0.04 30.83 10.06
C LYS A 100 0.24 32.23 9.56
#